data_AF-A0A371LWA3-F1
#
_entry.id   AF-A0A371LWA3-F1
#
_cell.length_a   1.000
_cell.length_b   1.000
_cell.length_c   1.000
_cell.angle_alpha   90.00
_cell.angle_beta   90.00
_cell.angle_gamma   90.00
#
_symmetry.space_group_name_H-M   'P 1'
#
loop_
_entity.id
_entity.type
_entity.pdbx_description
1 polymer ?
#
loop_
_entity_poly.entity_id
_entity_poly.type
_entity_poly.pdbx_seq_one_letter_code
_entity_poly.pdbx_strand_id
1 'polypeptide(L)'
;MGRWNYLTVGGLAALIEAAIYVAGIAYFLVILDFASVTGALQQVELFVANETSLSAMYLLIYVVFGIVLVALVLALHERLAAGAPMLMRATTAFGLIWAGLVIASGMVATLATGVVVNLYSTDPTQATTVWLAVSPVIDGLGGGNEIVGGLWTLLVSVVALRTRALHRLVNYFGLVVGAAGILSAIPALGEIGGGIFGLTQIVWFVALGVLLLRAGRHEASAYLREE
;
A
#
# COMPACT_ATOMS: atom_id res chain seq x y z
N MET A 1 -27.50 18.08 -3.29
CA MET A 1 -27.16 16.64 -3.28
C MET A 1 -25.91 16.45 -4.14
N GLY A 2 -24.74 15.95 -3.74
CA GLY A 2 -24.16 15.65 -2.44
C GLY A 2 -22.64 15.85 -2.56
N ARG A 3 -21.96 16.23 -1.46
CA ARG A 3 -20.52 16.59 -1.38
C ARG A 3 -19.51 15.47 -1.74
N TRP A 4 -19.99 14.36 -2.27
CA TRP A 4 -19.22 13.15 -2.55
C TRP A 4 -19.25 12.85 -4.05
N ASN A 5 -18.29 13.43 -4.78
CA ASN A 5 -17.92 12.92 -6.10
C ASN A 5 -16.74 11.96 -5.96
N TYR A 6 -16.50 11.14 -6.98
CA TYR A 6 -15.43 10.14 -6.99
C TYR A 6 -14.04 10.75 -6.74
N LEU A 7 -13.81 12.02 -7.12
CA LEU A 7 -12.56 12.74 -6.87
C LEU A 7 -12.31 13.01 -5.39
N THR A 8 -13.35 13.38 -4.62
CA THR A 8 -13.23 13.54 -3.17
C THR A 8 -12.92 12.21 -2.50
N VAL A 9 -13.58 11.13 -2.92
CA VAL A 9 -13.34 9.77 -2.40
C VAL A 9 -11.90 9.34 -2.69
N GLY A 10 -11.45 9.42 -3.96
CA GLY A 10 -10.09 9.05 -4.33
C GLY A 10 -9.03 9.94 -3.66
N GLY A 11 -9.32 11.23 -3.51
CA GLY A 11 -8.43 12.17 -2.85
C GLY A 11 -8.22 11.84 -1.37
N LEU A 12 -9.30 11.54 -0.64
CA LEU A 12 -9.21 11.10 0.75
C LEU A 12 -8.57 9.72 0.86
N ALA A 13 -8.90 8.79 -0.03
CA ALA A 13 -8.29 7.46 -0.05
C ALA A 13 -6.77 7.56 -0.14
N ALA A 14 -6.23 8.31 -1.12
CA ALA A 14 -4.78 8.49 -1.25
C ALA A 14 -4.13 9.10 0.02
N LEU A 15 -4.78 10.07 0.67
CA LEU A 15 -4.25 10.64 1.91
C LEU A 15 -4.28 9.66 3.08
N ILE A 16 -5.31 8.82 3.16
CA ILE A 16 -5.40 7.76 4.16
C ILE A 16 -4.30 6.72 3.94
N GLU A 17 -4.03 6.31 2.69
CA GLU A 17 -2.92 5.39 2.39
C GLU A 17 -1.57 5.96 2.81
N ALA A 18 -1.31 7.24 2.52
CA ALA A 18 -0.10 7.91 2.97
C ALA A 18 0.03 7.89 4.50
N ALA A 19 -1.07 8.14 5.22
CA ALA A 19 -1.09 8.11 6.67
C ALA A 19 -0.85 6.70 7.22
N ILE A 20 -1.42 5.67 6.59
CA ILE A 20 -1.21 4.26 6.97
C ILE A 20 0.25 3.86 6.78
N TYR A 21 0.88 4.24 5.66
CA TYR A 21 2.32 4.02 5.45
C TYR A 21 3.16 4.64 6.56
N VAL A 22 2.91 5.90 6.89
CA VAL A 22 3.63 6.60 7.97
C VAL A 22 3.42 5.91 9.31
N ALA A 23 2.18 5.51 9.62
CA ALA A 23 1.86 4.79 10.84
C ALA A 23 2.58 3.44 10.93
N GLY A 24 2.61 2.68 9.84
CA GLY A 24 3.33 1.40 9.75
C GLY A 24 4.83 1.58 9.97
N ILE A 25 5.47 2.49 9.23
CA ILE A 25 6.91 2.79 9.38
C ILE A 25 7.23 3.22 10.81
N ALA A 26 6.46 4.15 11.38
CA ALA A 26 6.67 4.60 12.74
C ALA A 26 6.50 3.46 13.76
N TYR A 27 5.50 2.60 13.57
CA TYR A 27 5.27 1.48 14.46
C TYR A 27 6.41 0.45 14.42
N PHE A 28 6.82 -0.01 13.25
CA PHE A 28 7.88 -1.02 13.15
C PHE A 28 9.26 -0.47 13.52
N LEU A 29 9.60 0.75 13.10
CA LEU A 29 10.95 1.28 13.34
C LEU A 29 11.12 1.92 14.72
N VAL A 30 10.10 2.62 15.23
CA VAL A 30 10.23 3.41 16.47
C VAL A 30 9.62 2.69 17.66
N ILE A 31 8.43 2.11 17.51
CA ILE A 31 7.71 1.48 18.63
C ILE A 31 8.25 0.08 18.90
N LEU A 32 8.37 -0.74 17.85
CA LEU A 32 8.87 -2.11 17.97
C LEU A 32 10.39 -2.23 17.92
N ASP A 33 11.10 -1.17 17.53
CA ASP A 33 12.55 -1.19 17.28
C ASP A 33 12.97 -2.41 16.43
N PHE A 34 12.21 -2.67 15.36
CA PHE A 34 12.34 -3.88 14.58
C PHE A 34 13.71 -3.98 13.88
N ALA A 35 14.39 -2.85 13.69
CA ALA A 35 15.76 -2.80 13.16
C ALA A 35 16.81 -3.43 14.11
N SER A 36 16.50 -3.55 15.40
CA SER A 36 17.37 -4.22 16.38
C SER A 36 17.22 -5.75 16.40
N VAL A 37 16.23 -6.29 15.68
CA VAL A 37 15.93 -7.73 15.65
C VAL A 37 16.88 -8.42 14.67
N THR A 38 17.70 -9.33 15.17
CA THR A 38 18.76 -10.00 14.39
C THR A 38 18.48 -11.48 14.11
N GLY A 39 17.44 -12.07 14.70
CA GLY A 39 17.14 -13.49 14.56
C GLY A 39 15.65 -13.82 14.68
N ALA A 40 15.26 -14.95 14.09
CA ALA A 40 13.86 -15.39 14.02
C ALA A 40 13.24 -15.64 15.41
N LEU A 41 14.02 -16.17 16.37
CA LEU A 41 13.53 -16.36 17.74
C LEU A 41 13.23 -15.02 18.42
N GLN A 42 14.13 -14.04 18.29
CA GLN A 42 13.96 -12.69 18.83
C GLN A 42 12.75 -11.99 18.21
N GLN A 43 12.49 -12.22 16.92
CA GLN A 43 11.29 -11.74 16.24
C GLN A 43 10.01 -12.33 16.84
N VAL A 44 9.99 -13.65 17.09
CA VAL A 44 8.86 -14.32 17.73
C VAL A 44 8.65 -13.80 19.17
N GLU A 45 9.72 -13.60 19.94
CA GLU A 45 9.66 -13.01 21.28
C GLU A 45 9.03 -11.61 21.26
N LEU A 46 9.43 -10.79 20.29
CA LEU A 46 8.86 -9.47 20.09
C LEU A 46 7.36 -9.54 19.76
N PHE A 47 6.93 -10.53 18.97
CA PHE A 47 5.53 -10.74 18.63
C PHE A 47 4.71 -11.15 19.86
N VAL A 48 5.23 -12.06 20.69
CA VAL A 48 4.58 -12.46 21.94
C VAL A 48 4.43 -11.26 22.88
N ALA A 49 5.47 -10.42 22.99
CA ALA A 49 5.45 -9.24 23.84
C ALA A 49 4.46 -8.15 23.36
N ASN A 50 4.09 -8.14 22.07
CA ASN A 50 3.31 -7.07 21.45
C ASN A 50 2.10 -7.58 20.65
N GLU A 51 1.57 -8.78 20.95
CA GLU A 51 0.59 -9.48 20.11
C GLU A 51 -0.62 -8.60 19.74
N THR A 52 -1.20 -7.91 20.73
CA THR A 52 -2.39 -7.09 20.54
C THR A 52 -2.12 -5.90 19.63
N SER A 53 -1.03 -5.16 19.87
CA SER A 53 -0.69 -3.99 19.05
C SER A 53 -0.23 -4.41 17.65
N LEU A 54 0.47 -5.54 17.52
CA LEU A 54 0.90 -6.09 16.25
C LEU A 54 -0.29 -6.52 15.40
N SER A 55 -1.26 -7.21 16.00
CA SER A 55 -2.51 -7.61 15.34
C SER A 55 -3.31 -6.39 14.86
N ALA A 56 -3.42 -5.35 15.69
CA ALA A 56 -4.07 -4.10 15.29
C ALA A 56 -3.33 -3.41 14.15
N MET A 57 -2.00 -3.40 14.18
CA MET A 57 -1.20 -2.81 13.10
C MET A 57 -1.31 -3.61 11.81
N TYR A 58 -1.27 -4.94 11.84
CA TYR A 58 -1.48 -5.77 10.66
C TYR A 58 -2.87 -5.57 10.06
N LEU A 59 -3.91 -5.46 10.87
CA LEU A 59 -5.24 -5.10 10.39
C LEU A 59 -5.23 -3.75 9.64
N LEU A 60 -4.55 -2.75 10.20
CA LEU A 60 -4.49 -1.40 9.62
C LEU A 60 -3.69 -1.37 8.31
N ILE A 61 -2.44 -1.85 8.33
CA ILE A 61 -1.51 -1.70 7.20
C ILE A 61 -1.81 -2.62 6.04
N TYR A 62 -2.52 -3.73 6.28
CA TYR A 62 -2.87 -4.67 5.22
C TYR A 62 -4.34 -4.59 4.83
N VAL A 63 -5.26 -4.83 5.78
CA VAL A 63 -6.67 -5.00 5.44
C VAL A 63 -7.34 -3.66 5.18
N VAL A 64 -7.18 -2.71 6.11
CA VAL A 64 -7.74 -1.36 5.93
C VAL A 64 -7.10 -0.66 4.74
N PHE A 65 -5.77 -0.74 4.62
CA PHE A 65 -5.04 -0.27 3.43
C PHE A 65 -5.65 -0.83 2.14
N GLY A 66 -5.73 -2.15 1.98
CA GLY A 66 -6.25 -2.73 0.74
C GLY A 66 -7.69 -2.34 0.42
N ILE A 67 -8.55 -2.16 1.42
CA ILE A 67 -9.93 -1.67 1.21
C ILE A 67 -9.92 -0.20 0.73
N VAL A 68 -9.09 0.64 1.32
CA VAL A 68 -8.94 2.05 0.91
C VAL A 68 -8.36 2.12 -0.51
N LEU A 69 -7.43 1.24 -0.85
CA LEU A 69 -6.80 1.17 -2.16
C LEU A 69 -7.82 0.90 -3.26
N VAL A 70 -8.81 0.02 -3.01
CA VAL A 70 -9.91 -0.22 -3.96
C VAL A 70 -10.63 1.09 -4.32
N ALA A 71 -10.94 1.93 -3.32
CA ALA A 71 -11.60 3.21 -3.56
C ALA A 71 -10.73 4.16 -4.40
N LEU A 72 -9.42 4.21 -4.13
CA LEU A 72 -8.48 5.00 -4.93
C LEU A 72 -8.38 4.50 -6.37
N VAL A 73 -8.25 3.18 -6.56
CA VAL A 73 -8.13 2.54 -7.88
C VAL A 73 -9.35 2.85 -8.74
N LEU A 74 -10.56 2.74 -8.19
CA LEU A 74 -11.79 3.04 -8.90
C LEU A 74 -11.94 4.54 -9.22
N ALA A 75 -11.58 5.42 -8.28
CA ALA A 75 -11.60 6.86 -8.54
C ALA A 75 -10.64 7.28 -9.66
N LEU A 76 -9.46 6.66 -9.73
CA LEU A 76 -8.50 6.88 -10.82
C LEU A 76 -9.00 6.30 -12.14
N HIS A 77 -9.69 5.16 -12.14
CA HIS A 77 -10.31 4.61 -13.34
C HIS A 77 -11.28 5.63 -13.96
N GLU A 78 -12.22 6.12 -13.18
CA GLU A 78 -13.20 7.13 -13.64
C GLU A 78 -12.51 8.39 -14.16
N ARG A 79 -11.44 8.84 -13.49
CA ARG A 79 -10.72 10.04 -13.90
C ARG A 79 -9.95 9.88 -15.21
N LEU A 80 -9.35 8.71 -15.43
CA LEU A 80 -8.30 8.54 -16.45
C LEU A 80 -8.75 7.69 -17.65
N ALA A 81 -9.85 6.94 -17.55
CA ALA A 81 -10.27 5.99 -18.57
C ALA A 81 -10.60 6.64 -19.92
N ALA A 82 -11.15 7.86 -19.91
CA ALA A 82 -11.59 8.55 -21.14
C ALA A 82 -10.46 8.73 -22.17
N GLY A 83 -9.22 8.98 -21.72
CA GLY A 83 -8.10 9.26 -22.63
C GLY A 83 -7.24 8.04 -23.00
N ALA A 84 -7.40 6.90 -22.31
CA ALA A 84 -6.64 5.68 -22.58
C ALA A 84 -7.35 4.42 -22.05
N PRO A 85 -8.53 4.05 -22.61
CA PRO A 85 -9.45 3.11 -21.97
C PRO A 85 -8.86 1.71 -21.77
N MET A 86 -8.15 1.17 -22.77
CA MET A 86 -7.54 -0.17 -22.66
C MET A 86 -6.42 -0.21 -21.60
N LEU A 87 -5.54 0.80 -21.62
CA LEU A 87 -4.44 0.88 -20.66
C LEU A 87 -4.96 1.11 -19.24
N MET A 88 -5.98 1.95 -19.07
CA MET A 88 -6.58 2.20 -17.76
C MET A 88 -7.30 0.97 -17.21
N ARG A 89 -7.95 0.15 -18.05
CA ARG A 89 -8.54 -1.14 -17.62
C ARG A 89 -7.47 -2.09 -17.07
N ALA A 90 -6.36 -2.26 -17.79
CA ALA A 90 -5.23 -3.06 -17.30
C ALA A 90 -4.66 -2.49 -16.00
N THR A 91 -4.46 -1.17 -15.94
CA THR A 91 -4.00 -0.46 -14.72
C THR A 91 -4.93 -0.74 -13.53
N THR A 92 -6.23 -0.68 -13.76
CA THR A 92 -7.25 -0.93 -12.71
C THR A 92 -7.21 -2.36 -12.23
N ALA A 93 -7.08 -3.33 -13.14
CA ALA A 93 -6.94 -4.73 -12.78
C ALA A 93 -5.73 -4.97 -11.86
N PHE A 94 -4.56 -4.42 -12.19
CA PHE A 94 -3.38 -4.53 -11.32
C PHE A 94 -3.57 -3.87 -9.97
N GLY A 95 -4.28 -2.74 -9.90
CA GLY A 95 -4.59 -2.08 -8.62
C GLY A 95 -5.50 -2.91 -7.73
N LEU A 96 -6.52 -3.55 -8.30
CA LEU A 96 -7.42 -4.44 -7.56
C LEU A 96 -6.73 -5.75 -7.16
N ILE A 97 -5.86 -6.29 -8.01
CA ILE A 97 -5.02 -7.45 -7.67
C ILE A 97 -4.11 -7.10 -6.49
N TRP A 98 -3.45 -5.94 -6.52
CA TRP A 98 -2.60 -5.49 -5.42
C TRP A 98 -3.38 -5.35 -4.11
N ALA A 99 -4.56 -4.70 -4.15
CA ALA A 99 -5.43 -4.60 -2.98
C ALA A 99 -5.78 -5.99 -2.40
N GLY A 100 -6.20 -6.93 -3.24
CA GLY A 100 -6.52 -8.29 -2.80
C GLY A 100 -5.32 -9.04 -2.21
N LEU A 101 -4.15 -8.89 -2.83
CA LEU A 101 -2.88 -9.46 -2.38
C LEU A 101 -2.46 -8.95 -1.00
N VAL A 102 -2.52 -7.62 -0.80
CA VAL A 102 -2.20 -6.98 0.49
C VAL A 102 -3.18 -7.43 1.59
N ILE A 103 -4.49 -7.49 1.30
CA ILE A 103 -5.49 -8.00 2.25
C ILE A 103 -5.18 -9.45 2.63
N ALA A 104 -4.91 -10.31 1.63
CA ALA A 104 -4.59 -11.72 1.87
C ALA A 104 -3.31 -11.87 2.72
N SER A 105 -2.27 -11.08 2.43
CA SER A 105 -1.04 -11.06 3.22
C SER A 105 -1.32 -10.72 4.69
N GLY A 106 -2.13 -9.69 4.97
CA GLY A 106 -2.51 -9.31 6.33
C GLY A 106 -3.33 -10.35 7.07
N MET A 107 -4.27 -11.01 6.38
CA MET A 107 -5.07 -12.10 6.96
C MET A 107 -4.17 -13.28 7.36
N VAL A 108 -3.23 -13.66 6.49
CA VAL A 108 -2.26 -14.72 6.79
C VAL A 108 -1.34 -14.30 7.93
N ALA A 109 -0.79 -13.08 7.91
CA ALA A 109 0.09 -12.55 8.95
C ALA A 109 -0.57 -12.54 10.32
N THR A 110 -1.82 -12.08 10.40
CA THR A 110 -2.58 -12.02 11.66
C THR A 110 -2.80 -13.42 12.23
N LEU A 111 -3.29 -14.36 11.42
CA LEU A 111 -3.54 -15.73 11.87
C LEU A 111 -2.24 -16.47 12.23
N ALA A 112 -1.20 -16.32 11.41
CA ALA A 112 0.11 -16.92 11.63
C ALA A 112 0.73 -16.43 12.94
N THR A 113 0.64 -15.13 13.23
CA THR A 113 1.14 -14.55 14.49
C THR A 113 0.42 -15.18 15.68
N GLY A 114 -0.91 -15.29 15.64
CA GLY A 114 -1.67 -15.94 16.72
C GLY A 114 -1.26 -17.41 16.94
N VAL A 115 -1.01 -18.17 15.87
CA VAL A 115 -0.50 -19.56 15.99
C VAL A 115 0.88 -19.58 16.63
N VAL A 116 1.79 -18.72 16.18
CA VAL A 116 3.17 -18.63 16.67
C VAL A 116 3.21 -18.22 18.14
N VAL A 117 2.41 -17.23 18.56
CA VAL A 117 2.35 -16.76 19.95
C VAL A 117 1.83 -17.85 20.88
N ASN A 118 0.75 -18.54 20.49
CA ASN A 118 0.23 -19.66 21.28
C ASN A 118 1.27 -20.76 21.45
N LEU A 119 1.96 -21.10 20.36
CA LEU A 119 2.93 -22.19 20.35
C LEU A 119 4.20 -21.87 21.14
N TYR A 120 4.61 -20.61 21.19
CA TYR A 120 5.82 -20.17 21.89
C TYR A 120 5.79 -20.53 23.38
N SER A 121 4.61 -20.50 24.02
CA SER A 121 4.47 -20.85 25.44
C SER A 121 4.81 -22.31 25.77
N THR A 122 4.68 -23.21 24.78
CA THR A 122 4.92 -24.65 24.96
C THR A 122 6.18 -25.14 24.24
N ASP A 123 6.48 -24.60 23.07
CA ASP A 123 7.66 -24.97 22.26
C ASP A 123 8.13 -23.77 21.41
N PRO A 124 9.05 -22.95 21.95
CA PRO A 124 9.66 -21.82 21.21
C PRO A 124 10.36 -22.22 19.91
N THR A 125 10.92 -23.44 19.84
CA THR A 125 11.65 -23.91 18.65
C THR A 125 10.65 -24.22 17.54
N GLN A 126 9.55 -24.88 17.88
CA GLN A 126 8.49 -25.16 16.93
C GLN A 126 7.79 -23.86 16.48
N ALA A 127 7.54 -22.92 17.39
CA ALA A 127 6.99 -21.60 17.05
C ALA A 127 7.87 -20.86 16.02
N THR A 128 9.19 -20.85 16.24
CA THR A 128 10.15 -20.24 15.30
C THR A 128 10.15 -20.97 13.95
N THR A 129 10.07 -22.29 13.94
CA THR A 129 10.02 -23.09 12.70
C THR A 129 8.76 -22.80 11.90
N VAL A 130 7.60 -22.71 12.55
CA VAL A 130 6.33 -22.34 11.92
C VAL A 130 6.41 -20.92 11.36
N TRP A 131 6.99 -19.98 12.10
CA TRP A 131 7.17 -18.61 11.62
C TRP A 131 8.06 -18.53 10.38
N LEU A 132 9.18 -19.26 10.36
CA LEU A 132 10.08 -19.32 9.19
C LEU A 132 9.42 -19.99 7.98
N ALA A 133 8.47 -20.90 8.19
CA ALA A 133 7.74 -21.54 7.10
C ALA A 133 6.68 -20.62 6.47
N VAL A 134 6.05 -19.74 7.27
CA VAL A 134 4.93 -18.89 6.82
C VAL A 134 5.34 -17.48 6.39
N SER A 135 6.42 -16.93 6.97
CA SER A 135 6.90 -15.58 6.63
C SER A 135 7.15 -15.38 5.12
N PRO A 136 7.75 -16.32 4.36
CA PRO A 136 7.92 -16.14 2.92
C PRO A 136 6.59 -16.08 2.15
N VAL A 137 5.53 -16.71 2.67
CA VAL A 137 4.19 -16.64 2.07
C VAL A 137 3.58 -15.27 2.28
N ILE A 138 3.70 -14.72 3.50
CA ILE A 138 3.25 -13.35 3.83
C ILE A 138 3.98 -12.35 2.92
N ASP A 139 5.30 -12.48 2.82
CA ASP A 139 6.15 -11.59 2.03
C ASP A 139 5.83 -11.69 0.54
N GLY A 140 5.68 -12.91 0.03
CA GLY A 140 5.38 -13.19 -1.38
C GLY A 140 4.00 -12.68 -1.82
N LEU A 141 3.02 -12.66 -0.92
CA LEU A 141 1.69 -12.11 -1.19
C LEU A 141 1.68 -10.58 -1.22
N GLY A 142 2.71 -9.89 -0.71
CA GLY A 142 2.77 -8.43 -0.70
C GLY A 142 3.23 -7.82 0.62
N GLY A 143 3.70 -8.63 1.57
CA GLY A 143 4.31 -8.13 2.82
C GLY A 143 5.79 -7.76 2.67
N GLY A 144 6.47 -8.26 1.62
CA GLY A 144 7.92 -8.10 1.45
C GLY A 144 8.37 -7.87 0.01
N ASN A 145 7.45 -7.83 -0.96
CA ASN A 145 7.74 -7.35 -2.31
C ASN A 145 6.72 -6.30 -2.75
N GLU A 146 7.20 -5.37 -3.57
CA GLU A 146 6.42 -4.21 -4.03
C GLU A 146 6.13 -4.28 -5.53
N ILE A 147 6.27 -5.46 -6.15
CA ILE A 147 6.24 -5.56 -7.63
C ILE A 147 4.89 -5.13 -8.20
N VAL A 148 3.79 -5.56 -7.56
CA VAL A 148 2.44 -5.29 -8.06
C VAL A 148 2.04 -3.84 -7.79
N GLY A 149 2.38 -3.32 -6.60
CA GLY A 149 2.18 -1.91 -6.27
C GLY A 149 3.03 -0.97 -7.12
N GLY A 150 4.28 -1.33 -7.37
CA GLY A 150 5.20 -0.64 -8.27
C GLY A 150 4.69 -0.60 -9.70
N LEU A 151 4.28 -1.75 -10.24
CA LEU A 151 3.68 -1.83 -11.57
C LEU A 151 2.41 -0.99 -11.69
N TRP A 152 1.52 -1.06 -10.69
CA TRP A 152 0.31 -0.25 -10.66
C TRP A 152 0.63 1.25 -10.67
N THR A 153 1.54 1.70 -9.80
CA THR A 153 1.95 3.12 -9.68
C THR A 153 2.57 3.63 -10.98
N LEU A 154 3.41 2.81 -11.62
CA LEU A 154 4.00 3.10 -12.92
C LEU A 154 2.91 3.26 -13.99
N LEU A 155 1.98 2.32 -14.07
CA LEU A 155 0.91 2.34 -15.06
C LEU A 155 -0.04 3.54 -14.89
N VAL A 156 -0.44 3.86 -13.65
CA VAL A 156 -1.23 5.08 -13.36
C VAL A 156 -0.49 6.31 -13.88
N SER A 157 0.82 6.40 -13.60
CA SER A 157 1.66 7.52 -14.02
C SER A 157 1.77 7.63 -15.53
N VAL A 158 1.95 6.51 -16.24
CA VAL A 158 1.97 6.47 -17.72
C VAL A 158 0.64 6.92 -18.30
N VAL A 159 -0.49 6.42 -17.78
CA VAL A 159 -1.82 6.82 -18.24
C VAL A 159 -2.01 8.32 -18.02
N ALA A 160 -1.72 8.82 -16.83
CA ALA A 160 -1.90 10.22 -16.47
C ALA A 160 -1.04 11.18 -17.32
N LEU A 161 0.19 10.80 -17.65
CA LEU A 161 1.04 11.55 -18.58
C LEU A 161 0.47 11.56 -20.00
N ARG A 162 -0.03 10.41 -20.47
CA ARG A 162 -0.62 10.26 -21.80
C ARG A 162 -1.90 11.09 -21.96
N THR A 163 -2.77 11.08 -20.95
CA THR A 163 -4.05 11.81 -20.97
C THR A 163 -3.91 13.27 -20.57
N ARG A 164 -2.76 13.67 -19.99
CA ARG A 164 -2.53 15.02 -19.42
C ARG A 164 -3.57 15.40 -18.35
N ALA A 165 -4.21 14.42 -17.73
CA ALA A 165 -5.30 14.62 -16.78
C ALA A 165 -4.81 14.99 -15.36
N LEU A 166 -3.52 14.79 -15.06
CA LEU A 166 -2.88 15.10 -13.79
C LEU A 166 -1.55 15.84 -13.99
N HIS A 167 -1.04 16.47 -12.94
CA HIS A 167 0.18 17.28 -12.99
C HIS A 167 1.40 16.44 -13.39
N ARG A 168 2.17 16.90 -14.39
CA ARG A 168 3.25 16.11 -15.00
C ARG A 168 4.35 15.71 -13.99
N LEU A 169 4.75 16.63 -13.11
CA LEU A 169 5.80 16.35 -12.13
C LEU A 169 5.45 15.18 -11.18
N VAL A 170 4.19 15.10 -10.75
CA VAL A 170 3.72 14.01 -9.87
C VAL A 170 3.81 12.66 -10.58
N ASN A 171 3.50 12.63 -11.88
CA ASN A 171 3.53 11.39 -12.64
C ASN A 171 4.94 11.00 -13.10
N TYR A 172 5.83 11.94 -13.42
CA TYR A 172 7.25 11.61 -13.59
C TYR A 172 7.86 11.04 -12.32
N PHE A 173 7.53 11.64 -11.17
CA PHE A 173 7.91 11.08 -9.88
C PHE A 173 7.32 9.68 -9.68
N GLY A 174 6.05 9.48 -10.02
CA GLY A 174 5.40 8.16 -9.96
C GLY A 174 6.02 7.10 -10.86
N LEU A 175 6.66 7.46 -11.98
CA LEU A 175 7.46 6.52 -12.77
C LEU A 175 8.68 6.02 -11.97
N VAL A 176 9.35 6.91 -11.22
CA VAL A 176 10.49 6.55 -10.36
C VAL A 176 10.01 5.66 -9.21
N VAL A 177 8.90 6.02 -8.56
CA VAL A 177 8.30 5.21 -7.49
C VAL A 177 7.97 3.82 -8.01
N GLY A 178 7.25 3.73 -9.13
CA GLY A 178 6.85 2.46 -9.70
C GLY A 178 8.04 1.60 -10.14
N ALA A 179 9.09 2.20 -10.69
CA ALA A 179 10.32 1.50 -11.03
C ALA A 179 11.03 0.94 -9.79
N ALA A 180 11.09 1.69 -8.68
CA ALA A 180 11.66 1.20 -7.43
C ALA A 180 10.92 -0.04 -6.91
N GLY A 181 9.58 -0.02 -6.95
CA GLY A 181 8.77 -1.18 -6.54
C GLY A 181 8.98 -2.41 -7.43
N ILE A 182 9.13 -2.24 -8.75
CA ILE A 182 9.46 -3.35 -9.65
C ILE A 182 10.86 -3.90 -9.36
N LEU A 183 11.84 -3.03 -9.15
CA LEU A 183 13.21 -3.42 -8.85
C LEU A 183 13.34 -4.16 -7.50
N SER A 184 12.41 -3.95 -6.56
CA SER A 184 12.37 -4.68 -5.29
C SER A 184 12.15 -6.19 -5.48
N ALA A 185 11.70 -6.64 -6.65
CA ALA A 185 11.58 -8.08 -6.95
C ALA A 185 12.94 -8.75 -7.21
N ILE A 186 13.99 -7.97 -7.45
CA ILE A 186 15.34 -8.50 -7.64
C ILE A 186 15.95 -8.73 -6.25
N PRO A 187 16.38 -9.96 -5.89
CA PRO A 187 16.88 -10.26 -4.55
C PRO A 187 17.97 -9.30 -4.05
N ALA A 188 18.92 -8.94 -4.94
CA ALA A 188 20.00 -7.99 -4.62
C ALA A 188 19.53 -6.55 -4.35
N LEU A 189 18.29 -6.21 -4.70
CA LEU A 189 17.69 -4.89 -4.56
C LEU A 189 16.44 -4.91 -3.68
N GLY A 190 16.08 -6.03 -3.05
CA GLY A 190 14.81 -6.19 -2.36
C GLY A 190 14.58 -5.16 -1.26
N GLU A 191 15.48 -5.11 -0.29
CA GLU A 191 15.39 -4.18 0.85
C GLU A 191 15.46 -2.71 0.41
N ILE A 192 16.43 -2.38 -0.44
CA ILE A 192 16.63 -0.99 -0.91
C ILE A 192 15.46 -0.53 -1.79
N GLY A 193 15.02 -1.37 -2.72
CA GLY A 193 13.92 -1.10 -3.62
C GLY A 193 12.60 -0.95 -2.87
N GLY A 194 12.32 -1.85 -1.93
CA GLY A 194 11.13 -1.80 -1.08
C GLY A 194 11.12 -0.55 -0.19
N GLY A 195 12.26 -0.22 0.44
CA GLY A 195 12.40 0.99 1.25
C GLY A 195 12.22 2.28 0.44
N ILE A 196 12.82 2.37 -0.74
CA ILE A 196 12.63 3.51 -1.66
C ILE A 196 11.17 3.58 -2.11
N PHE A 197 10.57 2.46 -2.51
CA PHE A 197 9.16 2.42 -2.89
C PHE A 197 8.28 2.95 -1.75
N GLY A 198 8.34 2.38 -0.55
CA GLY A 198 7.48 2.80 0.56
C GLY A 198 7.62 4.28 0.91
N LEU A 199 8.85 4.80 1.01
CA LEU A 199 9.10 6.21 1.34
C LEU A 199 8.62 7.16 0.25
N THR A 200 8.91 6.84 -1.01
CA THR A 200 8.53 7.70 -2.14
C THR A 200 7.04 7.59 -2.47
N GLN A 201 6.43 6.43 -2.21
CA GLN A 201 5.01 6.18 -2.37
C GLN A 201 4.17 7.06 -1.45
N ILE A 202 4.60 7.34 -0.22
CA ILE A 202 3.95 8.33 0.67
C ILE A 202 3.84 9.68 -0.03
N VAL A 203 4.96 10.19 -0.56
CA VAL A 203 5.00 11.50 -1.23
C VAL A 203 4.09 11.49 -2.46
N TRP A 204 4.08 10.39 -3.21
CA TRP A 204 3.23 10.23 -4.39
C TRP A 204 1.74 10.22 -4.02
N PHE A 205 1.34 9.46 -3.00
CA PHE A 205 -0.03 9.43 -2.49
C PHE A 205 -0.49 10.79 -1.97
N VAL A 206 0.34 11.50 -1.20
CA VAL A 206 0.01 12.86 -0.73
C VAL A 206 -0.23 13.79 -1.91
N ALA A 207 0.69 13.79 -2.89
CA ALA A 207 0.57 14.64 -4.06
C ALA A 207 -0.68 14.31 -4.88
N LEU A 208 -0.95 13.02 -5.11
CA LEU A 208 -2.14 12.55 -5.82
C LEU A 208 -3.44 12.94 -5.09
N GLY A 209 -3.49 12.74 -3.77
CA GLY A 209 -4.64 13.10 -2.94
C GLY A 209 -4.96 14.59 -3.02
N VAL A 210 -3.95 15.45 -2.90
CA VAL A 210 -4.11 16.90 -3.03
C VAL A 210 -4.61 17.29 -4.43
N LEU A 211 -4.10 16.65 -5.49
CA LEU A 211 -4.55 16.93 -6.87
C LEU A 211 -6.02 16.54 -7.08
N LEU A 212 -6.44 15.36 -6.63
CA LEU A 212 -7.81 14.90 -6.78
C LEU A 212 -8.79 15.78 -5.99
N LEU A 213 -8.45 16.15 -4.74
CA LEU A 213 -9.28 17.06 -3.94
C LEU A 213 -9.39 18.46 -4.56
N ARG A 214 -8.32 18.98 -5.17
CA ARG A 214 -8.35 20.26 -5.90
C ARG A 214 -9.27 20.17 -7.11
N ALA A 215 -9.14 19.10 -7.91
CA ALA A 215 -9.99 18.87 -9.08
C ALA A 215 -11.47 18.78 -8.69
N GLY A 216 -11.80 18.04 -7.63
CA GLY A 216 -13.18 17.91 -7.14
C GLY A 216 -13.80 19.24 -6.72
N ARG A 217 -13.02 20.13 -6.08
CA ARG A 217 -13.49 21.49 -5.72
C ARG A 217 -13.75 22.36 -6.94
N HIS A 218 -12.90 22.26 -7.98
CA HIS A 218 -13.09 23.02 -9.21
C HIS A 218 -14.36 22.59 -9.96
N GLU A 219 -14.61 21.28 -10.06
CA GLU A 219 -15.82 20.75 -10.70
C GLU A 219 -17.10 21.16 -9.95
N ALA A 220 -17.10 21.08 -8.61
CA ALA A 220 -18.23 21.54 -7.80
C ALA A 220 -18.50 23.05 -7.96
N SER A 221 -17.45 23.87 -8.08
CA SER A 221 -17.58 25.32 -8.25
C SER A 221 -18.04 25.72 -9.67
N ALA A 222 -17.79 24.89 -10.68
CA ALA A 222 -18.30 25.10 -12.03
C ALA A 222 -19.81 24.84 -12.09
N TYR A 223 -20.26 23.72 -11.51
CA TYR A 223 -21.68 23.36 -11.42
C TYR A 223 -22.53 24.45 -10.76
N LEU A 224 -22.08 24.99 -9.62
CA LEU A 224 -22.78 26.08 -8.91
C LEU A 224 -22.83 27.42 -9.65
N ARG A 225 -22.05 27.60 -10.73
CA ARG A 225 -22.08 28.80 -11.57
C ARG A 225 -22.95 28.65 -12.81
N GLU A 226 -23.36 27.43 -13.12
CA GLU A 226 -24.24 27.10 -14.26
C GLU A 226 -25.72 26.96 -13.85
N GLU A 227 -26.00 26.88 -12.54
CA GLU A 227 -27.34 27.03 -11.92
C GLU A 227 -27.67 28.49 -11.58
#